data_AF-A0A6P1VZW3-F1
#
_entry.id   AF-A0A6P1VZW3-F1
#
_cell.length_a   1.000
_cell.length_b   1.000
_cell.length_c   1.000
_cell.angle_alpha   90.00
_cell.angle_beta   90.00
_cell.angle_gamma   90.00
#
_symmetry.space_group_name_H-M   'P 1'
#
loop_
_entity.id
_entity.type
_entity.pdbx_description
1 polymer ?
#
loop_
_entity_poly.entity_id
_entity_poly.type
_entity_poly.pdbx_seq_one_letter_code
_entity_poly.pdbx_strand_id
1 'polypeptide(L)'
;MQPNNLISVTEFCVHHHIEVAFVHLLEQQGLVEIITIEQTIYLEPTQLGRLEKLVRLHQDLDIHPDDLDIVSDLLERVESLQNQLTQLQNRLVFYEQLDH
;
A
#
# COMPACT_ATOMS: atom_id res chain seq x y z
N MET A 1 -22.48 3.16 4.16
CA MET A 1 -21.42 2.13 4.31
C MET A 1 -22.09 0.78 4.10
N GLN A 2 -21.66 0.01 3.10
CA GLN A 2 -22.21 -1.32 2.81
C GLN A 2 -21.31 -2.38 3.48
N PRO A 3 -21.81 -3.14 4.47
CA PRO A 3 -21.01 -4.04 5.32
C PRO A 3 -20.58 -5.37 4.64
N ASN A 4 -20.66 -5.49 3.31
CA ASN A 4 -20.64 -6.79 2.63
C ASN A 4 -19.31 -7.21 1.99
N ASN A 5 -18.24 -6.39 2.08
CA ASN A 5 -16.95 -6.69 1.44
C ASN A 5 -15.78 -6.68 2.43
N LEU A 6 -16.02 -6.89 3.72
CA LEU A 6 -14.93 -7.03 4.68
C LEU A 6 -14.09 -8.27 4.36
N ILE A 7 -12.76 -8.10 4.36
CA ILE A 7 -11.80 -9.15 4.06
C ILE A 7 -11.26 -9.68 5.38
N SER A 8 -11.31 -10.99 5.60
CA SER A 8 -10.70 -11.60 6.78
C SER A 8 -9.17 -11.45 6.72
N VAL A 9 -8.59 -10.78 7.71
CA VAL A 9 -7.13 -10.64 7.83
C VAL A 9 -6.48 -12.02 7.99
N THR A 10 -7.13 -12.92 8.72
CA THR A 10 -6.63 -14.29 8.91
C THR A 10 -6.51 -15.03 7.57
N GLU A 11 -7.51 -14.90 6.70
CA GLU A 11 -7.49 -15.52 5.36
C GLU A 11 -6.40 -14.89 4.49
N PHE A 12 -6.27 -13.56 4.53
CA PHE A 12 -5.20 -12.84 3.84
C PHE A 12 -3.81 -13.30 4.29
N CYS A 13 -3.59 -13.44 5.60
CA CYS A 13 -2.33 -13.93 6.16
C CYS A 13 -1.97 -15.33 5.67
N VAL A 14 -2.95 -16.23 5.57
CA VAL A 14 -2.75 -17.59 5.04
C VAL A 14 -2.38 -17.57 3.56
N HIS A 15 -3.07 -16.76 2.74
CA HIS A 15 -2.77 -16.66 1.31
C HIS A 15 -1.39 -16.07 1.03
N HIS A 16 -1.01 -15.02 1.76
CA HIS A 16 0.24 -14.31 1.55
C HIS A 16 1.41 -14.85 2.39
N HIS A 17 1.19 -15.91 3.18
CA HIS A 17 2.19 -16.51 4.07
C HIS A 17 2.86 -15.49 5.00
N ILE A 18 2.05 -14.64 5.63
CA ILE A 18 2.49 -13.66 6.62
C ILE A 18 1.83 -13.93 7.97
N GLU A 19 2.42 -13.39 9.03
CA GLU A 19 1.86 -13.52 10.37
C GLU A 19 0.81 -12.44 10.66
N VAL A 20 -0.22 -12.78 11.45
CA VAL A 20 -1.21 -11.79 11.92
C VAL A 20 -0.53 -10.72 12.79
N ALA A 21 0.56 -11.09 13.49
CA ALA A 21 1.39 -10.16 14.25
C ALA A 21 1.98 -9.03 13.37
N PHE A 22 2.32 -9.32 12.12
CA PHE A 22 2.78 -8.32 11.17
C PHE A 22 1.67 -7.31 10.85
N VAL A 23 0.45 -7.77 10.61
CA VAL A 23 -0.69 -6.88 10.33
C VAL A 23 -1.02 -6.01 11.54
N HIS A 24 -0.90 -6.55 12.75
CA HIS A 24 -1.01 -5.75 13.97
C HIS A 24 0.07 -4.68 14.07
N LEU A 25 1.32 -5.00 13.75
CA LEU A 25 2.40 -4.02 13.77
C LEU A 25 2.13 -2.87 12.80
N LEU A 26 1.66 -3.18 11.58
CA LEU A 26 1.26 -2.17 10.61
C LEU A 26 0.10 -1.29 11.12
N GLU A 27 -0.85 -1.86 11.85
CA GLU A 27 -1.93 -1.09 12.46
C GLU A 27 -1.43 -0.18 13.59
N GLN A 28 -0.51 -0.67 14.43
CA GLN A 28 0.12 0.15 15.48
C GLN A 28 0.92 1.33 14.91
N GLN A 29 1.49 1.18 13.72
CA GLN A 29 2.17 2.24 12.98
C GLN A 29 1.21 3.16 12.21
N GLY A 30 -0.10 2.87 12.19
CA GLY A 30 -1.08 3.63 11.42
C GLY A 30 -0.97 3.44 9.90
N LEU A 31 -0.24 2.41 9.46
CA LEU A 31 -0.07 2.09 8.03
C LEU A 31 -1.29 1.40 7.45
N VAL A 32 -2.06 0.69 8.27
CA VAL A 32 -3.29 0.01 7.86
C VAL A 32 -4.35 0.11 8.96
N GLU A 33 -5.61 0.22 8.56
CA GLU A 33 -6.74 0.18 9.51
C GLU A 33 -7.40 -1.20 9.46
N ILE A 34 -7.59 -1.80 10.63
CA ILE A 34 -8.29 -3.08 10.80
C ILE A 34 -9.51 -2.92 11.71
N ILE A 35 -10.53 -3.74 11.47
CA ILE A 35 -11.79 -3.75 12.21
C ILE A 35 -11.92 -5.08 12.93
N THR A 36 -12.12 -5.07 14.24
CA THR A 36 -12.35 -6.31 15.00
C THR A 36 -13.84 -6.53 15.24
N ILE A 37 -14.38 -7.67 14.80
CA ILE A 37 -15.76 -8.09 15.00
C ILE A 37 -15.74 -9.52 15.55
N GLU A 38 -16.37 -9.73 16.71
CA GLU A 38 -16.46 -11.07 17.35
C GLU A 38 -15.09 -11.79 17.42
N GLN A 39 -14.05 -11.06 17.86
CA GLN A 39 -12.67 -11.56 18.00
C GLN A 39 -11.97 -11.91 16.67
N THR A 40 -12.61 -11.64 15.54
CA THR A 40 -12.02 -11.81 14.21
C THR A 40 -11.65 -10.46 13.62
N ILE A 41 -10.50 -10.40 12.96
CA ILE A 41 -9.95 -9.17 12.40
C ILE A 41 -10.30 -9.10 10.92
N TYR A 42 -10.83 -7.96 10.52
CA TYR A 42 -11.24 -7.65 9.16
C TYR A 42 -10.54 -6.42 8.63
N LEU A 43 -10.45 -6.35 7.31
CA LEU A 43 -9.87 -5.25 6.55
C LEU A 43 -10.92 -4.72 5.57
N GLU A 44 -10.97 -3.39 5.39
CA GLU A 44 -11.74 -2.83 4.30
C GLU A 44 -11.04 -3.07 2.94
N PRO A 45 -11.79 -3.29 1.84
CA PRO A 45 -11.21 -3.48 0.50
C PRO A 45 -10.29 -2.34 0.05
N THR A 46 -10.56 -1.13 0.51
CA THR A 46 -9.77 0.08 0.24
C THR A 46 -8.35 -0.03 0.79
N GLN A 47 -8.18 -0.73 1.91
CA GLN A 47 -6.88 -0.96 2.56
C GLN A 47 -6.13 -2.15 1.98
N LEU A 48 -6.80 -3.05 1.24
CA LEU A 48 -6.19 -4.27 0.70
C LEU A 48 -4.98 -3.97 -0.18
N GLY A 49 -5.14 -3.04 -1.13
CA GLY A 49 -4.04 -2.68 -2.03
C GLY A 49 -2.83 -2.08 -1.29
N ARG A 50 -3.07 -1.33 -0.21
CA ARG A 50 -2.00 -0.78 0.63
C ARG A 50 -1.29 -1.89 1.40
N LEU A 51 -2.04 -2.81 2.01
CA LEU A 51 -1.50 -3.95 2.73
C LEU A 51 -0.68 -4.85 1.79
N GLU A 52 -1.17 -5.17 0.59
CA GLU A 52 -0.41 -5.94 -0.41
C GLU A 52 0.90 -5.26 -0.80
N LYS A 53 0.90 -3.93 -0.96
CA LYS A 53 2.12 -3.16 -1.27
C LYS A 53 3.15 -3.30 -0.15
N LEU A 54 2.72 -3.16 1.11
CA LEU A 54 3.59 -3.31 2.30
C LEU A 54 4.11 -4.73 2.46
N VAL A 55 3.27 -5.74 2.21
CA VAL A 55 3.68 -7.15 2.24
C VAL A 55 4.75 -7.43 1.19
N ARG A 56 4.58 -6.92 -0.04
CA ARG A 56 5.60 -7.03 -1.09
C ARG A 56 6.89 -6.32 -0.73
N LEU A 57 6.83 -5.14 -0.12
CA LEU A 57 8.04 -4.46 0.37
C LEU A 57 8.78 -5.32 1.41
N HIS A 58 8.06 -5.95 2.33
CA HIS A 58 8.66 -6.84 3.33
C HIS A 58 9.25 -8.12 2.69
N GLN A 59 8.48 -8.81 1.85
CA GLN A 59 8.86 -10.11 1.30
C GLN A 59 9.85 -10.02 0.14
N ASP A 60 9.68 -9.08 -0.78
CA ASP A 60 10.49 -8.99 -2.01
C ASP A 60 11.78 -8.20 -1.79
N LEU A 61 11.76 -7.22 -0.87
CA LEU A 61 12.90 -6.32 -0.62
C LEU A 61 13.54 -6.53 0.76
N ASP A 62 13.08 -7.51 1.54
CA ASP A 62 13.59 -7.86 2.88
C ASP A 62 13.61 -6.66 3.84
N ILE A 63 12.62 -5.77 3.72
CA ILE A 63 12.51 -4.56 4.53
C ILE A 63 11.91 -4.93 5.88
N HIS A 64 12.53 -4.49 6.98
CA HIS A 64 11.97 -4.75 8.30
C HIS A 64 10.61 -4.07 8.47
N PRO A 65 9.63 -4.71 9.11
CA PRO A 65 8.30 -4.12 9.32
C PRO A 65 8.34 -2.73 9.99
N ASP A 66 9.28 -2.53 10.93
CA ASP A 66 9.46 -1.24 11.60
C ASP A 66 9.90 -0.12 10.65
N ASP A 67 10.58 -0.46 9.55
CA ASP A 67 11.10 0.50 8.57
C ASP A 67 10.11 0.77 7.42
N LEU A 68 9.00 0.01 7.34
CA LEU A 68 8.05 0.10 6.24
C LEU A 68 7.38 1.47 6.12
N ASP A 69 7.16 2.18 7.23
CA ASP A 69 6.60 3.53 7.22
C ASP A 69 7.54 4.50 6.46
N ILE A 70 8.81 4.49 6.83
CA ILE A 70 9.84 5.32 6.21
C ILE A 70 10.01 4.96 4.73
N VAL A 71 10.05 3.67 4.40
CA VAL A 71 10.21 3.24 3.01
C VAL A 71 8.97 3.57 2.18
N SER A 72 7.77 3.42 2.74
CA SER A 72 6.51 3.77 2.08
C SER A 72 6.49 5.26 1.73
N ASP A 73 6.82 6.13 2.68
CA ASP A 73 6.90 7.59 2.47
C ASP A 73 7.92 7.97 1.39
N LEU A 74 9.10 7.36 1.42
CA LEU A 74 10.13 7.59 0.42
C LEU A 74 9.66 7.16 -0.98
N LEU A 75 9.01 6.00 -1.07
CA LEU A 75 8.49 5.47 -2.32
C LEU A 75 7.39 6.39 -2.88
N GLU A 76 6.47 6.87 -2.04
CA GLU A 76 5.44 7.85 -2.46
C GLU A 76 6.06 9.13 -3.00
N ARG A 77 7.13 9.60 -2.36
CA ARG A 77 7.87 10.78 -2.84
C ARG A 77 8.52 10.53 -4.20
N VAL A 78 9.08 9.35 -4.42
CA VAL A 78 9.66 8.96 -5.72
C VAL A 78 8.57 8.87 -6.79
N GLU A 79 7.44 8.22 -6.50
CA GLU A 79 6.29 8.11 -7.41
C GLU A 79 5.74 9.51 -7.77
N SER A 80 5.63 10.42 -6.80
CA SER A 80 5.22 11.80 -7.04
C SER A 80 6.16 12.57 -7.97
N LEU A 81 7.47 12.41 -7.79
CA LEU A 81 8.47 13.03 -8.65
C LEU A 81 8.43 12.45 -10.08
N GLN A 82 8.29 11.13 -10.21
CA GLN A 82 8.13 10.47 -11.51
C GLN A 82 6.88 10.93 -12.26
N ASN A 83 5.76 11.11 -11.53
CA ASN A 83 4.53 11.65 -12.10
C ASN A 83 4.71 13.09 -12.60
N GLN A 84 5.39 13.94 -11.84
CA GLN A 84 5.69 15.31 -12.27
C GLN A 84 6.59 15.34 -13.52
N LEU A 85 7.62 14.49 -13.57
CA LEU A 85 8.48 14.37 -14.75
C LEU A 85 7.68 13.91 -15.97
N THR A 86 6.81 12.91 -15.81
CA THR A 86 5.95 12.42 -16.89
C THR A 86 5.01 13.52 -17.39
N GLN A 87 4.40 14.29 -16.49
CA GLN A 87 3.55 15.43 -16.87
C GLN A 87 4.33 16.51 -17.62
N LEU A 88 5.55 16.82 -17.19
CA LEU A 88 6.42 17.78 -17.87
C LEU A 88 6.83 17.28 -19.26
N GLN A 89 7.22 16.02 -19.39
CA GLN A 89 7.57 15.40 -20.68
C GLN A 89 6.38 15.42 -21.64
N ASN A 90 5.18 15.05 -21.18
CA ASN A 90 3.97 15.09 -22.00
C ASN A 90 3.66 16.51 -22.49
N ARG A 91 3.89 17.53 -21.66
CA ARG A 91 3.75 18.94 -22.06
C ARG A 91 4.80 19.35 -23.09
N LEU A 92 6.06 18.93 -22.93
CA LEU A 92 7.12 19.21 -23.90
C LEU A 92 6.79 18.60 -25.26
N VAL A 93 6.37 17.34 -25.30
CA VAL A 93 5.96 16.67 -26.56
C VAL A 93 4.83 17.45 -27.26
N PHE A 94 3.84 17.95 -26.50
CA PHE A 94 2.77 18.75 -27.07
C PHE A 94 3.27 20.05 -27.73
N TYR A 95 4.23 20.75 -27.10
CA TYR A 95 4.78 21.99 -27.67
C TYR A 95 5.72 21.71 -28.85
N GLU A 96 6.55 20.67 -28.78
CA GLU A 96 7.43 20.26 -29.89
C GLU A 96 6.63 19.83 -31.13
N GLN A 97 5.41 19.31 -30.96
CA GLN A 97 4.50 18.99 -32.07
C GLN A 97 3.83 20.22 -32.70
N LEU A 98 3.81 21.38 -32.02
CA LEU A 98 3.23 22.62 -32.56
C LEU A 98 4.23 23.45 -33.39
N ASP A 99 5.53 23.18 -33.24
CA ASP A 99 6.62 23.84 -33.98
C ASP A 99 6.99 23.11 -35.31
N HIS A 100 6.18 22.13 -35.73
CA HIS A 100 6.26 21.44 -37.03
C HIS A 100 4.96 21.58 -37.81
#